data_AF-A0A504JRD8-F1
#
_entry.id   AF-A0A504JRD8-F1
#
_cell.length_a   1.000
_cell.length_b   1.000
_cell.length_c   1.000
_cell.angle_alpha   90.00
_cell.angle_beta   90.00
_cell.angle_gamma   90.00
#
_symmetry.space_group_name_H-M   'P 1'
#
loop_
_entity.id
_entity.type
_entity.pdbx_description
1 polymer ?
#
loop_
_entity_poly.entity_id
_entity_poly.type
_entity_poly.pdbx_seq_one_letter_code
_entity_poly.pdbx_strand_id
1 'polypeptide(L)' 'MSILSSIARIATEYTATRARYRAARALHMLPLDIRKDIGWPEPGDPRDPEILSSPHPRAVIAR' A
#
# COMPACT_ATOMS: atom_id res chain seq x y z
N MET A 1 -21.43 -1.77 -24.88
CA MET A 1 -20.74 -1.66 -23.58
C MET A 1 -20.90 -0.24 -23.08
N SER A 2 -21.45 -0.04 -21.88
CA SER A 2 -21.70 1.32 -21.35
C SER A 2 -20.42 1.90 -20.75
N ILE A 3 -20.13 3.17 -21.05
CA ILE A 3 -19.00 3.93 -20.48
C ILE A 3 -19.06 3.92 -18.94
N LEU A 4 -20.27 3.92 -18.37
CA LEU A 4 -20.51 3.84 -16.94
C LEU A 4 -19.96 2.53 -16.33
N SER A 5 -20.07 1.41 -17.04
CA SER A 5 -19.53 0.11 -16.58
C SER A 5 -18.01 0.11 -16.55
N SER A 6 -17.35 0.76 -17.51
CA SER A 6 -15.89 0.91 -17.50
C SER A 6 -15.41 1.76 -16.33
N ILE A 7 -16.10 2.88 -16.04
CA ILE A 7 -15.79 3.74 -14.90
C ILE A 7 -16.00 2.99 -13.57
N ALA A 8 -17.11 2.25 -13.44
CA ALA A 8 -17.40 1.47 -12.25
C ALA A 8 -16.31 0.41 -11.98
N ARG A 9 -15.78 -0.23 -13.02
CA ARG A 9 -14.69 -1.20 -12.90
C ARG A 9 -13.40 -0.56 -12.36
N ILE A 10 -12.99 0.56 -12.94
CA ILE A 10 -11.80 1.31 -12.51
C ILE A 10 -11.99 1.82 -11.07
N ALA A 11 -13.16 2.35 -10.73
CA ALA A 11 -13.48 2.78 -9.37
C ALA A 11 -13.35 1.64 -8.36
N THR A 12 -13.82 0.44 -8.71
CA THR A 12 -13.70 -0.75 -7.86
C THR A 12 -12.23 -1.14 -7.63
N GLU A 13 -11.44 -1.23 -8.70
CA GLU A 13 -10.00 -1.53 -8.61
C GLU A 13 -9.24 -0.46 -7.80
N TYR A 14 -9.59 0.81 -7.99
CA TYR A 14 -9.02 1.94 -7.24
C TYR A 14 -9.36 1.86 -5.74
N THR A 15 -10.63 1.59 -5.38
CA THR A 15 -11.03 1.46 -3.97
C THR A 15 -10.34 0.30 -3.27
N ALA A 16 -10.17 -0.84 -3.94
CA ALA A 16 -9.44 -1.99 -3.39
C ALA A 16 -7.96 -1.65 -3.12
N THR A 17 -7.32 -0.99 -4.08
CA THR A 17 -5.93 -0.53 -3.96
C THR A 17 -5.79 0.49 -2.84
N ARG A 18 -6.69 1.47 -2.78
CA ARG A 18 -6.72 2.51 -1.75
C ARG A 18 -6.98 1.95 -0.35
N ALA A 19 -7.82 0.91 -0.23
CA ALA A 19 -8.05 0.23 1.04
C ALA A 19 -6.79 -0.46 1.55
N ARG A 20 -6.02 -1.11 0.65
CA ARG A 20 -4.72 -1.72 1.00
C ARG A 20 -3.71 -0.68 1.47
N TYR A 21 -3.56 0.43 0.74
CA TYR A 21 -2.67 1.52 1.15
C TYR A 21 -3.06 2.13 2.50
N ARG A 22 -4.36 2.30 2.76
CA ARG A 22 -4.83 2.79 4.08
C ARG A 22 -4.56 1.79 5.20
N ALA A 23 -4.76 0.50 4.96
CA ALA A 23 -4.47 -0.55 5.94
C ALA A 23 -2.97 -0.61 6.25
N ALA A 24 -2.11 -0.65 5.23
CA ALA A 24 -0.66 -0.60 5.40
C ALA A 24 -0.23 0.65 6.18
N ARG A 25 -0.75 1.83 5.80
CA ARG A 25 -0.46 3.07 6.52
C ARG A 25 -0.94 3.05 7.97
N ALA A 26 -2.12 2.50 8.25
CA ALA A 26 -2.61 2.36 9.63
C ALA A 26 -1.70 1.43 10.46
N LEU A 27 -1.19 0.35 9.86
CA LEU A 27 -0.23 -0.55 10.50
C LEU A 27 1.12 0.13 10.74
N HIS A 28 1.61 0.95 9.81
CA HIS A 28 2.82 1.77 10.02
C HIS A 28 2.63 2.91 11.03
N MET A 29 1.39 3.33 11.31
CA MET A 29 1.09 4.33 12.35
C MET A 29 0.99 3.71 13.74
N LEU A 30 0.98 2.37 13.87
CA LEU A 30 1.03 1.71 15.17
C LEU A 30 2.37 2.01 15.88
N PRO A 31 2.38 2.10 17.23
CA PRO A 31 3.60 2.16 18.01
C PRO A 31 4.55 0.98 17.72
N LEU A 32 5.86 1.22 17.81
CA LEU A 32 6.88 0.23 17.47
C LEU A 32 6.75 -1.06 18.31
N ASP A 33 6.39 -0.94 19.59
CA ASP A 33 6.21 -2.08 20.49
C ASP A 33 5.11 -3.02 19.99
N ILE A 34 3.96 -2.46 19.60
CA ILE A 34 2.83 -3.22 19.05
C ILE A 34 3.18 -3.86 17.70
N ARG A 35 3.96 -3.17 16.86
CA ARG A 35 4.42 -3.73 15.58
C ARG A 35 5.35 -4.93 15.77
N LYS A 36 6.21 -4.89 16.79
CA LYS A 36 7.10 -6.01 17.14
C LYS A 36 6.31 -7.20 17.65
N ASP A 37 5.31 -6.98 18.49
CA ASP A 37 4.47 -8.04 19.05
C ASP A 37 3.71 -8.84 17.98
N ILE A 38 3.34 -8.20 16.87
CA ILE A 38 2.66 -8.84 15.74
C ILE A 38 3.62 -9.31 14.62
N GLY A 39 4.93 -9.12 14.80
CA GLY A 39 5.95 -9.48 13.81
C GLY A 39 5.92 -8.64 12.52
N TRP A 40 5.36 -7.42 12.57
CA TRP A 40 5.28 -6.53 11.41
C TRP A 40 6.67 -5.95 11.09
N PRO A 41 7.06 -5.85 9.81
CA PRO A 41 8.39 -5.38 9.44
C PRO A 41 8.62 -3.92 9.85
N GLU A 42 9.87 -3.63 10.24
CA GLU A 42 10.29 -2.28 10.59
C GLU A 42 10.52 -1.45 9.32
N PRO A 43 10.29 -0.13 9.36
CA PRO A 43 10.48 0.72 8.18
C PRO A 43 11.92 0.62 7.66
N GLY A 44 12.10 0.01 6.48
CA GLY A 44 13.39 -0.27 5.87
C GLY A 44 13.84 -1.73 5.95
N ASP A 45 13.03 -2.63 6.51
CA ASP A 45 13.25 -4.08 6.47
C ASP A 45 13.05 -4.56 5.01
N PRO A 46 13.99 -5.30 4.41
CA PRO A 46 13.81 -5.90 3.08
C PRO A 46 12.60 -6.83 2.96
N ARG A 47 12.00 -7.26 4.08
CA ARG A 47 10.73 -8.01 4.13
C ARG A 47 9.49 -7.13 4.16
N ASP A 48 9.65 -5.81 4.11
CA ASP A 48 8.53 -4.87 4.02
C ASP A 48 7.63 -5.27 2.83
N PRO A 49 6.32 -5.51 3.06
CA PRO A 49 5.41 -5.94 1.99
C PRO A 49 5.30 -4.89 0.88
N GLU A 50 5.63 -3.63 1.15
CA GLU A 50 5.69 -2.55 0.16
C GLU A 50 6.92 -2.69 -0.77
N ILE A 51 8.04 -3.20 -0.26
CA ILE A 51 9.24 -3.53 -1.04
C ILE A 51 8.97 -4.77 -1.90
N LEU A 52 8.31 -5.78 -1.34
CA LEU A 52 8.00 -7.03 -2.04
C LEU A 52 6.84 -6.90 -3.05
N SER A 53 5.95 -5.92 -2.86
CA SER A 53 4.75 -5.73 -3.71
C SER A 53 4.96 -4.77 -4.90
N SER A 54 6.16 -4.21 -5.11
CA SER A 54 6.37 -3.16 -6.11
C SER A 54 7.26 -3.57 -7.29
N PRO A 55 6.71 -3.56 -8.53
CA PRO A 55 7.37 -3.00 -9.70
C PRO A 55 6.81 -1.59 -9.89
N HIS A 56 7.26 -0.64 -9.07
CA HIS A 56 6.98 0.78 -9.34
C HIS A 56 8.31 1.54 -9.37
N PRO A 57 8.60 2.25 -10.47
CA PRO A 57 9.79 3.07 -10.55
C PRO A 57 9.65 4.13 -9.46
N ARG A 58 10.62 4.19 -8.55
CA ARG A 58 10.78 5.37 -7.71
C ARG A 58 10.95 6.52 -8.71
N ALA A 59 9.93 7.35 -8.85
CA ALA A 59 10.12 8.69 -9.37
C ALA A 59 11.08 9.34 -8.36
N VAL A 60 12.37 9.23 -8.65
CA VAL A 60 13.42 10.00 -8.05
C VAL A 60 13.07 11.43 -8.43
N ILE A 61 12.33 12.09 -7.54
CA ILE A 61 12.24 13.53 -7.53
C ILE A 61 13.61 13.98 -7.05
N ALA A 62 14.55 14.04 -8.00
CA ALA A 62 15.77 14.80 -7.85
C ALA A 62 15.35 16.26 -7.64
N ARG A 63 15.79 16.84 -6.53
CA ARG A 63 15.86 18.27 -6.35
C ARG A 63 17.31 18.62 -6.06
#